data_AF-A0A0G0W567-F1
#
_entry.id   AF-A0A0G0W567-F1
#
_cell.length_a   1.000
_cell.length_b   1.000
_cell.length_c   1.000
_cell.angle_alpha   90.00
_cell.angle_beta   90.00
_cell.angle_gamma   90.00
#
_symmetry.space_group_name_H-M   'P 1'
#
loop_
_entity.id
_entity.type
_entity.pdbx_description
1 polymer ?
#
loop_
_entity_poly.entity_id
_entity_poly.type
_entity_poly.pdbx_seq_one_letter_code
_entity_poly.pdbx_strand_id
1 'polypeptide(L)' 'MYLLRHEMNMSFPKIGQVLGKKDHSTIMHGVSKIEKEIGANNELKKELTLIKEKLYIA' A
#
# COMPACT_ATOMS: atom_id res chain seq x y z
N MET A 1 0.77 3.69 -0.74
CA MET A 1 -0.12 3.18 -1.82
C MET A 1 -0.77 1.88 -1.41
N TYR A 2 0.00 0.80 -1.20
CA TYR A 2 -0.51 -0.50 -0.76
C TYR A 2 -1.42 -0.43 0.48
N LEU A 3 -0.96 0.17 1.59
CA LEU A 3 -1.77 0.28 2.81
C LEU A 3 -3.06 1.10 2.61
N LEU A 4 -3.03 2.17 1.82
CA LEU A 4 -4.24 2.94 1.50
C LEU A 4 -5.27 2.11 0.72
N ARG A 5 -4.80 1.18 -0.12
CA ARG A 5 -5.68 0.28 -0.87
C ARG A 5 -6.26 -0.83 0.04
N HIS A 6 -5.43 -1.44 0.88
CA HIS A 6 -5.77 -2.66 1.61
C HIS A 6 -6.33 -2.42 3.02
N GLU A 7 -5.82 -1.43 3.74
CA GLU A 7 -6.29 -1.12 5.10
C GLU A 7 -7.43 -0.09 5.08
N MET A 8 -7.38 0.87 4.16
CA MET A 8 -8.36 1.97 4.07
C MET A 8 -9.39 1.79 2.93
N ASN A 9 -9.30 0.69 2.18
CA ASN A 9 -10.18 0.37 1.04
C ASN A 9 -10.36 1.51 0.01
N MET A 10 -9.35 2.37 -0.15
CA MET A 10 -9.43 3.47 -1.11
C MET A 10 -9.36 2.96 -2.56
N SER A 11 -10.08 3.65 -3.46
CA SER A 11 -9.97 3.41 -4.91
C SER A 11 -8.64 3.94 -5.46
N PHE A 12 -8.10 3.33 -6.52
CA PHE A 12 -6.85 3.81 -7.15
C PHE A 12 -6.90 5.29 -7.56
N PRO A 13 -8.00 5.81 -8.16
CA PRO A 13 -8.11 7.24 -8.44
C PRO A 13 -8.05 8.10 -7.17
N LYS A 14 -8.71 7.68 -6.08
CA LYS A 14 -8.70 8.42 -4.82
C LYS A 14 -7.31 8.46 -4.18
N ILE A 15 -6.59 7.34 -4.20
CA ILE A 15 -5.20 7.26 -3.74
C ILE A 15 -4.31 8.19 -4.57
N GLY A 16 -4.50 8.23 -5.89
CA GLY A 16 -3.78 9.13 -6.80
C GLY A 16 -3.99 10.61 -6.41
N GLN A 17 -5.23 10.99 -6.08
CA GLN A 17 -5.54 12.34 -5.59
C GLN A 17 -4.84 12.66 -4.27
N VAL A 18 -4.91 11.76 -3.28
CA VAL A 18 -4.29 11.94 -1.95
C VAL A 18 -2.78 12.07 -2.04
N LEU A 19 -2.14 11.38 -2.98
CA LEU A 19 -0.68 11.38 -3.16
C LEU A 19 -0.17 12.45 -4.15
N GLY A 20 -0.95 13.52 -4.36
CA GLY A 20 -0.54 14.65 -5.19
C GLY A 20 -0.84 14.49 -6.67
N LYS A 21 -2.05 14.03 -7.02
CA LYS A 21 -2.53 13.83 -8.41
C LYS A 21 -1.68 12.85 -9.22
N LYS A 22 -1.19 11.78 -8.59
CA LYS A 22 -0.54 10.68 -9.32
C LYS A 22 -1.55 9.95 -10.21
N ASP A 23 -1.09 9.50 -11.37
CA ASP A 23 -1.90 8.70 -12.28
C ASP A 23 -2.34 7.39 -11.63
N HIS A 24 -3.61 7.01 -11.82
CA HIS A 24 -4.19 5.81 -11.19
C HIS A 24 -3.47 4.51 -11.60
N SER A 25 -2.92 4.43 -12.82
CA SER A 25 -2.12 3.29 -13.26
C SER A 25 -0.81 3.18 -12.47
N THR A 26 -0.17 4.31 -12.12
CA THR A 26 1.02 4.32 -11.26
C THR A 26 0.69 3.77 -9.88
N ILE A 27 -0.48 4.10 -9.34
CA ILE A 27 -0.94 3.53 -8.07
C ILE A 27 -1.13 2.02 -8.21
N MET A 28 -1.80 1.57 -9.27
CA MET A 28 -2.04 0.15 -9.53
C MET A 28 -0.73 -0.64 -9.65
N HIS A 29 0.25 -0.12 -10.39
CA HIS A 29 1.58 -0.71 -10.51
C HIS A 29 2.29 -0.77 -9.15
N GLY A 30 2.26 0.31 -8.37
CA GLY A 30 2.86 0.34 -7.03
C GLY A 30 2.23 -0.66 -6.06
N VAL A 31 0.90 -0.80 -6.08
CA VAL A 31 0.19 -1.79 -5.26
C VAL A 31 0.55 -3.21 -5.69
N SER A 32 0.47 -3.51 -6.99
CA SER A 32 0.78 -4.84 -7.52
C SER A 32 2.24 -5.24 -7.29
N LYS A 33 3.18 -4.28 -7.35
CA LYS A 33 4.59 -4.53 -7.01
C LYS A 33 4.73 -5.04 -5.58
N ILE A 34 4.15 -4.32 -4.62
CA ILE A 34 4.22 -4.70 -3.20
C ILE A 34 3.52 -6.05 -2.96
N GLU A 35 2.37 -6.31 -3.59
CA GLU A 35 1.65 -7.60 -3.48
C GLU A 35 2.49 -8.80 -3.92
N LYS A 36 3.32 -8.63 -4.94
CA LYS A 36 4.24 -9.68 -5.40
C LYS A 36 5.44 -9.82 -4.46
N GLU A 37 6.02 -8.70 -4.04
CA GLU A 37 7.23 -8.70 -3.22
C GLU A 37 7.00 -9.26 -1.81
N ILE A 38 5.83 -9.04 -1.19
CA ILE A 38 5.53 -9.60 0.14
C ILE A 38 5.48 -11.13 0.20
N GLY A 39 5.26 -11.81 -0.94
CA GLY A 39 5.31 -13.27 -1.01
C GLY A 39 6.75 -13.82 -1.04
N ALA A 40 7.71 -13.03 -1.48
CA ALA A 40 9.10 -13.44 -1.68
C ALA A 40 10.10 -12.78 -0.72
N ASN A 41 9.75 -11.63 -0.13
CA ASN A 41 10.62 -10.85 0.73
C ASN A 41 10.05 -10.80 2.17
N ASN A 42 10.64 -11.63 3.04
CA ASN A 42 10.26 -11.72 4.45
C ASN A 42 10.58 -10.45 5.25
N GLU A 43 11.62 -9.69 4.87
CA GLU A 43 11.96 -8.42 5.50
C GLU A 43 10.89 -7.38 5.22
N LEU A 44 10.51 -7.21 3.95
CA LEU A 44 9.40 -6.33 3.55
C LEU A 44 8.10 -6.71 4.26
N LYS A 45 7.80 -8.01 4.35
CA LYS A 45 6.62 -8.50 5.07
C LYS A 45 6.66 -8.10 6.54
N LYS A 46 7.81 -8.26 7.20
CA LYS A 46 8.01 -7.88 8.61
C LYS A 46 7.84 -6.37 8.81
N GLU A 47 8.43 -5.55 7.95
CA GLU A 47 8.27 -4.08 8.00
C GLU A 47 6.81 -3.67 7.84
N LEU A 48 6.09 -4.26 6.88
CA LEU A 48 4.66 -4.01 6.70
C LEU A 48 3.84 -4.39 7.93
N THR A 49 4.12 -5.54 8.55
CA THR A 49 3.45 -5.94 9.80
C THR A 49 3.67 -4.92 10.90
N LEU A 50 4.91 -4.45 11.12
CA LEU A 50 5.22 -3.45 12.13
C LEU A 50 4.49 -2.12 11.88
N ILE A 51 4.33 -1.72 10.61
CA ILE A 51 3.56 -0.52 10.27
C ILE A 51 2.07 -0.73 10.59
N LYS A 52 1.50 -1.90 10.27
CA LYS A 52 0.10 -2.22 10.57
C LYS A 52 -0.16 -2.26 12.07
N GLU A 53 0.72 -2.87 12.86
CA GLU A 53 0.61 -2.88 14.32
C GLU A 53 0.51 -1.46 14.87
N LYS A 54 1.38 -0.54 14.41
CA LYS A 54 1.33 0.87 14.81
C LYS A 54 0.04 1.58 14.41
N LEU A 55 -0.58 1.21 13.29
CA LEU A 55 -1.84 1.80 12.83
C LEU A 55 -3.04 1.39 13.71
N TYR A 56 -3.04 0.17 14.26
CA TYR A 56 -4.15 -0.37 15.07
C TYR A 56 -3.97 -0.17 16.58
N ILE A 57 -2.79 0.26 17.03
CA ILE A 57 -2.51 0.62 18.44
C ILE A 57 -2.89 2.09 18.73
N ALA A 58 -3.17 2.89 17.70
CA ALA A 58 -3.56 4.30 17.81
C ALA A 58 -5.07 4.50 17.99
#